data_AF-A0A6P6G7L4-F1
#
_entry.id   AF-A0A6P6G7L4-F1
#
_cell.length_a   1.000
_cell.length_b   1.000
_cell.length_c   1.000
_cell.angle_alpha   90.00
_cell.angle_beta   90.00
_cell.angle_gamma   90.00
#
_symmetry.space_group_name_H-M   'P 1'
#
loop_
_entity.id
_entity.type
_entity.pdbx_description
1 polymer ?
#
loop_
_entity_poly.entity_id
_entity_poly.type
_entity_poly.pdbx_seq_one_letter_code
_entity_poly.pdbx_strand_id
1 'polypeptide(L)'
;MKRDMCQFLLLFVVILSNPCLFDSVHSLQLNSSTTTTTFSNCHPHQTSILLQLKTEFTFKRHEFSYYDEEVGKNTYPKMKYWKAGSDCCSWDGVSCDMATGHVISLHLCKSWLHGPLHSNSSLFRLLHLRNLNLAFNNFTSSPIPLKFGQLTRIQ
;
A
#
# COMPACT_ATOMS: atom_id res chain seq x y z
N MET A 1 14.55 34.86 1.60
CA MET A 1 14.17 34.44 2.96
C MET A 1 12.66 34.51 3.30
N LYS A 2 11.79 35.17 2.52
CA LYS A 2 10.31 35.07 2.68
C LYS A 2 9.61 34.26 1.58
N ARG A 3 10.31 33.93 0.49
CA ARG A 3 9.76 33.23 -0.68
C ARG A 3 9.87 31.70 -0.58
N ASP A 4 10.80 31.20 0.25
CA ASP A 4 11.09 29.77 0.40
C ASP A 4 10.18 29.11 1.45
N MET A 5 9.75 29.85 2.48
CA MET A 5 8.84 29.33 3.53
C MET A 5 7.44 28.98 3.01
N CYS A 6 6.96 29.66 1.95
CA CYS A 6 5.65 29.41 1.37
C CYS A 6 5.62 28.07 0.60
N GLN A 7 6.72 27.73 -0.07
CA GLN A 7 6.84 26.49 -0.85
C GLN A 7 6.96 25.26 0.06
N PHE A 8 7.66 25.38 1.19
CA PHE A 8 7.65 24.35 2.23
C PHE A 8 6.26 24.18 2.85
N LEU A 9 5.57 25.28 3.22
CA LEU A 9 4.20 25.20 3.75
C LEU A 9 3.23 24.52 2.77
N LEU A 10 3.31 24.85 1.48
CA LEU A 10 2.47 24.26 0.44
C LEU A 10 2.73 22.75 0.26
N LEU A 11 3.98 22.30 0.32
CA LEU A 11 4.32 20.88 0.30
C LEU A 11 3.79 20.14 1.55
N PHE A 12 3.91 20.73 2.74
CA PHE A 12 3.33 20.16 3.97
C PHE A 12 1.80 20.07 3.92
N VAL A 13 1.12 21.03 3.30
CA VAL A 13 -0.34 20.99 3.10
C VAL A 13 -0.74 19.86 2.13
N VAL A 14 0.01 19.64 1.04
CA VAL A 14 -0.25 18.57 0.08
C VAL A 14 -0.08 17.17 0.69
N ILE A 15 0.88 16.99 1.61
CA ILE A 15 1.12 15.74 2.34
C ILE A 15 -0.05 15.38 3.26
N LEU A 16 -0.64 16.37 3.93
CA LEU A 16 -1.82 16.18 4.78
C LEU A 16 -3.11 16.01 3.97
N SER A 17 -3.18 16.54 2.75
CA SER A 17 -4.41 16.54 1.94
C SER A 17 -4.58 15.33 1.02
N ASN A 18 -3.50 14.61 0.66
CA ASN A 18 -3.60 13.42 -0.18
C ASN A 18 -2.67 12.27 0.27
N PRO A 19 -3.05 11.54 1.34
CA PRO A 19 -2.33 10.36 1.83
C PRO A 19 -2.00 9.29 0.78
N CYS A 20 -2.72 9.24 -0.35
CA CYS A 20 -2.42 8.28 -1.43
C CYS A 20 -1.32 8.75 -2.42
N LEU A 21 -0.95 10.04 -2.44
CA LEU A 21 0.04 10.57 -3.40
C LEU A 21 1.46 10.59 -2.85
N PHE A 22 1.63 10.44 -1.53
CA PHE A 22 2.91 10.63 -0.85
C PHE A 22 3.92 9.50 -1.13
N ASP A 23 3.45 8.26 -1.36
CA ASP A 23 4.34 7.11 -1.58
C ASP A 23 4.95 7.05 -2.99
N SER A 24 4.47 7.85 -3.95
CA SER A 24 4.97 7.85 -5.32
C SER A 24 6.28 8.63 -5.49
N VAL A 25 6.65 9.49 -4.53
CA VAL A 25 7.77 10.43 -4.67
C VAL A 25 9.08 9.88 -4.07
N HIS A 26 9.02 8.93 -3.13
CA HIS A 26 10.21 8.33 -2.52
C HIS A 26 10.85 7.20 -3.33
N SER A 27 10.25 6.76 -4.44
CA SER A 27 10.78 5.67 -5.28
C SER A 27 11.65 6.14 -6.45
N LEU A 28 11.82 7.47 -6.66
CA LEU A 28 12.65 8.03 -7.72
C LEU A 28 14.03 8.48 -7.19
N GLN A 29 14.83 7.53 -6.70
CA GLN A 29 16.29 7.66 -6.72
C GLN A 29 16.88 6.43 -7.41
N LEU A 30 16.75 6.39 -8.74
CA LEU A 30 17.56 5.51 -9.57
C LEU A 30 18.94 6.15 -9.74
N ASN A 31 19.85 5.84 -8.82
CA ASN A 31 21.28 5.97 -9.11
C ASN A 31 21.60 4.95 -10.20
N SER A 32 21.92 5.45 -11.39
CA SER A 32 22.27 4.63 -12.54
C SER A 32 23.63 3.98 -12.31
N SER A 33 23.60 2.70 -11.95
CA SER A 33 24.74 1.79 -12.06
C SER A 33 24.24 0.50 -12.68
N THR A 34 24.70 0.20 -13.89
CA THR A 34 24.35 -0.99 -14.67
C THR A 34 24.95 -2.24 -14.03
N THR A 35 24.24 -2.79 -13.05
CA THR A 35 24.36 -4.20 -12.66
C THR A 35 23.20 -4.96 -13.28
N THR A 36 23.46 -6.06 -13.97
CA THR A 36 22.43 -7.02 -14.39
C THR A 36 21.80 -7.65 -13.15
N THR A 37 20.85 -6.96 -12.53
CA THR A 37 20.07 -7.49 -11.41
C THR A 37 19.09 -8.51 -11.98
N THR A 38 19.32 -9.78 -11.70
CA THR A 38 18.35 -10.84 -11.91
C THR A 38 17.11 -10.52 -11.08
N PHE A 39 15.98 -10.25 -11.74
CA PHE A 39 14.72 -10.03 -11.05
C PHE A 39 14.27 -11.33 -10.39
N SER A 40 14.11 -11.29 -9.07
CA SER A 40 13.60 -12.43 -8.32
C SER A 40 12.08 -12.38 -8.25
N ASN A 41 11.43 -13.47 -8.68
CA ASN A 41 9.98 -13.62 -8.60
C ASN A 41 9.51 -13.60 -7.13
N CYS A 42 8.25 -13.24 -6.91
CA CYS A 42 7.61 -13.34 -5.61
C CYS A 42 7.71 -14.77 -5.05
N HIS A 43 8.09 -14.87 -3.78
CA HIS A 43 8.08 -16.14 -3.09
C HIS A 43 6.65 -16.72 -3.02
N PRO A 44 6.44 -18.02 -3.34
CA PRO A 44 5.12 -18.66 -3.26
C PRO A 44 4.42 -18.47 -1.91
N HIS A 45 5.19 -18.48 -0.81
CA HIS A 45 4.65 -18.23 0.53
C HIS A 45 4.05 -16.82 0.68
N GLN A 46 4.66 -15.80 0.08
CA GLN A 46 4.16 -14.43 0.11
C GLN A 46 2.92 -14.25 -0.77
N THR A 47 2.90 -14.89 -1.95
CA THR A 47 1.70 -15.01 -2.78
C THR A 47 0.52 -15.59 -1.98
N SER A 48 0.74 -16.67 -1.21
CA SER A 48 -0.30 -17.27 -0.36
C SER A 48 -0.76 -16.33 0.75
N ILE A 49 0.15 -15.58 1.38
CA ILE A 49 -0.21 -14.58 2.39
C ILE A 49 -1.13 -13.50 1.80
N LEU A 50 -0.77 -12.96 0.64
CA LEU A 50 -1.54 -11.91 -0.03
C LEU A 50 -2.92 -12.40 -0.49
N LEU A 51 -3.00 -13.64 -1.00
CA LEU A 51 -4.28 -14.25 -1.36
C LEU A 51 -5.15 -14.52 -0.14
N GLN A 52 -4.56 -14.89 0.99
CA GLN A 52 -5.29 -14.99 2.25
C GLN A 52 -5.81 -13.61 2.69
N LEU A 53 -4.96 -12.57 2.67
CA LEU A 53 -5.34 -11.20 3.02
C LEU A 53 -6.52 -10.70 2.19
N LYS A 54 -6.55 -11.04 0.89
CA LYS A 54 -7.67 -10.73 -0.01
C LYS A 54 -9.00 -11.28 0.48
N THR A 55 -9.03 -12.42 1.15
CA THR A 55 -10.26 -13.03 1.65
C THR A 55 -10.79 -12.41 2.94
N GLU A 56 -9.97 -11.61 3.63
CA GLU A 56 -10.33 -11.01 4.92
C GLU A 56 -11.22 -9.76 4.77
N PHE A 57 -11.36 -9.22 3.55
CA PHE A 57 -12.13 -8.02 3.27
C PHE A 57 -13.20 -8.24 2.21
N THR A 58 -14.25 -7.42 2.30
CA THR A 58 -15.20 -7.23 1.20
C THR A 58 -14.83 -5.98 0.41
N PHE A 59 -15.26 -5.90 -0.85
CA PHE A 59 -15.01 -4.74 -1.71
C PHE A 59 -16.27 -3.90 -1.86
N LYS A 60 -16.35 -2.74 -1.20
CA LYS A 60 -17.47 -1.81 -1.30
C LYS A 60 -16.99 -0.45 -1.75
N ARG A 61 -17.49 0.01 -2.90
CA ARG A 61 -17.27 1.37 -3.38
C ARG A 61 -17.93 2.34 -2.39
N HIS A 62 -17.20 3.37 -1.97
CA HIS A 62 -17.81 4.48 -1.26
C HIS A 62 -18.65 5.30 -2.25
N GLU A 63 -19.93 5.50 -1.95
CA GLU A 63 -20.72 6.55 -2.58
C GLU A 63 -20.18 7.89 -2.07
N PHE A 64 -19.25 8.47 -2.82
CA PHE A 64 -18.78 9.82 -2.54
C PHE A 64 -19.91 10.81 -2.84
N SER A 65 -20.13 11.77 -1.95
CA SER A 65 -21.03 12.88 -2.23
C SER A 65 -20.46 13.75 -3.36
N TYR A 66 -21.33 14.43 -4.10
CA TYR A 66 -21.00 15.29 -5.25
C TYR A 66 -19.88 16.31 -5.01
N TYR A 67 -19.57 16.65 -3.75
CA TYR A 67 -18.53 17.62 -3.37
C TYR A 67 -17.11 17.02 -3.22
N ASP A 68 -16.93 15.71 -3.36
CA ASP A 68 -15.66 15.03 -3.05
C ASP A 68 -14.92 14.49 -4.31
N GLU A 69 -14.90 15.33 -5.35
CA GLU A 69 -14.43 14.96 -6.70
C GLU A 69 -12.93 14.63 -6.75
N GLU A 70 -12.14 15.21 -5.85
CA GLU A 70 -10.69 14.98 -5.75
C GLU A 70 -10.36 13.69 -4.95
N VAL A 71 -11.17 13.32 -3.96
CA VAL A 71 -10.98 12.08 -3.20
C VAL A 71 -11.52 10.88 -3.97
N GLY A 72 -12.61 11.04 -4.73
CA GLY A 72 -13.27 9.98 -5.50
C GLY A 72 -12.61 9.55 -6.82
N LYS A 73 -11.67 10.35 -7.36
CA LYS A 73 -10.93 9.97 -8.58
C LYS A 73 -10.01 8.77 -8.33
N ASN A 74 -9.97 7.85 -9.29
CA ASN A 74 -9.09 6.68 -9.34
C ASN A 74 -9.23 5.68 -8.17
N THR A 75 -10.45 5.42 -7.70
CA THR A 75 -10.71 4.36 -6.69
C THR A 75 -11.17 3.06 -7.35
N TYR A 76 -10.64 1.92 -6.93
CA TYR A 76 -11.01 0.58 -7.43
C TYR A 76 -10.43 -0.51 -6.52
N PRO A 77 -10.96 -1.75 -6.55
CA PRO A 77 -10.58 -2.77 -5.59
C PRO A 77 -9.32 -3.52 -6.06
N LYS A 78 -8.13 -2.96 -5.81
CA LYS A 78 -6.84 -3.50 -6.28
C LYS A 78 -6.69 -5.01 -6.06
N MET A 79 -6.95 -5.46 -4.83
CA MET A 79 -6.82 -6.86 -4.43
C MET A 79 -7.80 -7.80 -5.15
N LYS A 80 -8.91 -7.29 -5.70
CA LYS A 80 -9.87 -8.10 -6.46
C LYS A 80 -9.20 -8.81 -7.65
N TYR A 81 -8.20 -8.19 -8.25
CA TYR A 81 -7.52 -8.67 -9.46
C TYR A 81 -6.29 -9.53 -9.19
N TRP A 82 -5.86 -9.69 -7.94
CA TRP A 82 -4.79 -10.62 -7.58
C TRP A 82 -5.19 -12.06 -7.91
N LYS A 83 -4.30 -12.80 -8.60
CA LYS A 83 -4.59 -14.14 -9.12
C LYS A 83 -3.49 -15.13 -8.77
N ALA A 84 -3.87 -16.27 -8.20
CA ALA A 84 -2.97 -17.40 -8.02
C ALA A 84 -2.32 -17.80 -9.36
N GLY A 85 -1.08 -18.27 -9.31
CA GLY A 85 -0.32 -18.67 -10.50
C GLY A 85 0.34 -17.51 -11.28
N SER A 86 0.12 -16.26 -10.87
CA SER A 86 0.88 -15.11 -11.38
C SER A 86 1.85 -14.58 -10.32
N ASP A 87 2.92 -13.92 -10.78
CA ASP A 87 3.91 -13.32 -9.89
C ASP A 87 3.30 -12.16 -9.09
N CYS A 88 3.31 -12.26 -7.76
CA CYS A 88 2.70 -11.25 -6.89
C CYS A 88 3.39 -9.89 -6.98
N CYS A 89 4.66 -9.82 -7.39
CA CYS A 89 5.38 -8.56 -7.57
C CYS A 89 4.87 -7.73 -8.75
N SER A 90 4.09 -8.35 -9.64
CA SER A 90 3.39 -7.67 -10.73
C SER A 90 1.98 -7.20 -10.36
N TRP A 91 1.50 -7.55 -9.16
CA TRP A 91 0.16 -7.19 -8.74
C TRP A 91 0.08 -5.72 -8.37
N ASP A 92 -0.99 -5.08 -8.82
CA ASP A 92 -1.23 -3.70 -8.47
C ASP A 92 -1.38 -3.51 -6.95
N GLY A 93 -0.73 -2.47 -6.45
CA GLY A 93 -0.57 -2.19 -5.02
C GLY A 93 0.48 -3.04 -4.29
N VAL A 94 1.23 -3.92 -4.96
CA VAL A 94 2.33 -4.70 -4.39
C VAL A 94 3.66 -4.21 -4.95
N SER A 95 4.68 -4.07 -4.09
CA SER A 95 6.06 -3.90 -4.57
C SER A 95 6.99 -4.82 -3.81
N CYS A 96 7.96 -5.38 -4.54
CA CYS A 96 8.93 -6.33 -4.03
C CYS A 96 10.35 -5.77 -4.07
N ASP A 97 11.19 -6.31 -3.19
CA ASP A 97 12.63 -6.20 -3.30
C ASP A 97 13.10 -6.96 -4.55
N MET A 98 13.73 -6.25 -5.49
CA MET A 98 14.13 -6.81 -6.79
C MET A 98 15.12 -7.97 -6.68
N ALA A 99 15.96 -7.95 -5.63
CA ALA A 99 16.99 -8.95 -5.42
C ALA A 99 16.43 -10.18 -4.70
N THR A 100 15.56 -9.99 -3.70
CA THR A 100 15.08 -11.10 -2.86
C THR A 100 13.67 -11.59 -3.18
N GLY A 101 12.90 -10.88 -4.02
CA GLY A 101 11.50 -11.24 -4.31
C GLY A 101 10.56 -11.12 -3.09
N HIS A 102 10.99 -10.43 -2.03
CA HIS A 102 10.16 -10.20 -0.84
C HIS A 102 9.26 -8.99 -1.03
N VAL A 103 7.98 -9.09 -0.65
CA VAL A 103 7.07 -7.95 -0.60
C VAL A 103 7.56 -6.96 0.46
N ILE A 104 7.83 -5.73 0.01
CA ILE A 104 8.31 -4.63 0.84
C ILE A 104 7.32 -3.47 0.90
N SER A 105 6.34 -3.40 -0.01
CA SER A 105 5.32 -2.36 0.00
C SER A 105 3.93 -2.92 -0.32
N LEU A 106 2.94 -2.45 0.44
CA LEU A 106 1.52 -2.59 0.12
C LEU A 106 0.85 -1.22 0.04
N HIS A 107 0.51 -0.80 -1.17
CA HIS A 107 -0.20 0.44 -1.45
C HIS A 107 -1.66 0.15 -1.81
N LEU A 108 -2.49 0.00 -0.77
CA LEU A 108 -3.92 -0.29 -0.86
C LEU A 108 -4.80 0.93 -0.57
N CYS A 109 -4.25 2.14 -0.70
CA CYS A 109 -5.01 3.39 -0.61
C CYS A 109 -6.21 3.38 -1.58
N LYS A 110 -7.38 3.86 -1.14
CA LYS A 110 -8.62 3.97 -1.94
C LYS A 110 -9.05 2.64 -2.62
N SER A 111 -8.81 1.49 -1.96
CA SER A 111 -8.99 0.16 -2.54
C SER A 111 -10.32 -0.52 -2.24
N TRP A 112 -11.34 0.26 -1.84
CA TRP A 112 -12.68 -0.22 -1.52
C TRP A 112 -12.71 -1.31 -0.43
N LEU A 113 -11.67 -1.41 0.41
CA LEU A 113 -11.62 -2.43 1.45
C LEU A 113 -12.65 -2.10 2.52
N HIS A 114 -13.51 -3.07 2.81
CA HIS A 114 -14.56 -2.95 3.80
C HIS A 114 -14.60 -4.17 4.71
N GLY A 115 -14.59 -3.92 6.00
CA GLY A 115 -14.59 -4.94 7.05
C GLY A 115 -13.46 -4.71 8.05
N PRO A 116 -13.48 -5.40 9.21
CA PRO A 116 -12.51 -5.15 10.25
C PRO A 116 -11.12 -5.71 9.90
N LEU A 117 -10.06 -4.97 10.23
CA LEU A 117 -8.68 -5.47 10.25
C LEU A 117 -8.45 -6.23 11.57
N HIS A 118 -8.57 -7.55 11.51
CA HIS A 118 -8.43 -8.39 12.69
C HIS A 118 -6.97 -8.48 13.19
N SER A 119 -6.78 -8.66 14.50
CA SER A 119 -5.46 -8.86 15.12
C SER A 119 -4.75 -10.13 14.67
N ASN A 120 -5.41 -11.05 13.98
CA ASN A 120 -4.80 -12.25 13.38
C ASN A 120 -4.72 -12.18 11.85
N SER A 121 -4.91 -10.98 11.27
CA SER A 121 -4.79 -10.76 9.83
C SER A 121 -3.47 -11.30 9.28
N SER A 122 -3.54 -11.92 8.11
CA SER A 122 -2.37 -12.41 7.37
C SER A 122 -1.41 -11.29 6.97
N LEU A 123 -1.87 -10.02 6.95
CA LEU A 123 -1.02 -8.83 6.77
C LEU A 123 0.22 -8.85 7.69
N PHE A 124 0.05 -9.24 8.95
CA PHE A 124 1.12 -9.23 9.95
C PHE A 124 2.18 -10.31 9.73
N ARG A 125 1.99 -11.22 8.76
CA ARG A 125 3.00 -12.20 8.33
C ARG A 125 3.95 -11.68 7.27
N LEU A 126 3.69 -10.52 6.69
CA LEU A 126 4.58 -9.87 5.71
C LEU A 126 5.69 -9.09 6.45
N LEU A 127 6.58 -9.81 7.11
CA LEU A 127 7.61 -9.24 8.00
C LEU A 127 8.66 -8.35 7.31
N HIS A 128 8.70 -8.39 5.97
CA HIS A 128 9.60 -7.56 5.16
C HIS A 128 8.99 -6.22 4.74
N LEU A 129 7.71 -5.94 5.09
CA LEU A 129 7.06 -4.68 4.78
C LEU A 129 7.82 -3.48 5.35
N ARG A 130 8.08 -2.52 4.47
CA ARG A 130 8.66 -1.21 4.76
C ARG A 130 7.63 -0.10 4.60
N ASN A 131 6.67 -0.29 3.68
CA ASN A 131 5.63 0.68 3.41
C ASN A 131 4.25 0.00 3.42
N LEU A 132 3.31 0.59 4.14
CA LEU A 132 1.94 0.12 4.22
C LEU A 132 0.99 1.31 4.16
N ASN A 133 0.24 1.43 3.07
CA ASN A 133 -0.75 2.48 2.90
C ASN A 133 -2.14 1.86 2.75
N LEU A 134 -2.94 2.00 3.80
CA LEU A 134 -4.33 1.53 3.87
C LEU A 134 -5.34 2.70 3.87
N ALA A 135 -4.91 3.93 3.57
CA ALA A 135 -5.76 5.12 3.72
C ALA A 135 -6.99 5.11 2.78
N PHE A 136 -8.03 5.83 3.18
CA PHE A 136 -9.32 5.90 2.45
C PHE A 136 -9.96 4.53 2.16
N ASN A 137 -9.83 3.60 3.11
CA ASN A 137 -10.61 2.38 3.19
C ASN A 137 -11.53 2.42 4.41
N ASN A 138 -12.47 1.48 4.49
CA ASN A 138 -13.46 1.44 5.56
C ASN A 138 -13.24 0.22 6.48
N PHE A 139 -12.40 0.42 7.50
CA PHE A 139 -12.13 -0.58 8.54
C PHE A 139 -12.99 -0.40 9.80
N THR A 140 -14.21 0.13 9.65
CA THR A 140 -15.11 0.42 10.79
C THR A 140 -15.19 -0.77 11.77
N SER A 141 -15.22 -0.44 13.06
CA SER A 141 -15.21 -1.39 14.18
C SER A 141 -13.91 -2.18 14.37
N SER A 142 -12.79 -1.76 13.77
CA SER A 142 -11.46 -2.30 14.11
C SER A 142 -10.78 -1.52 15.23
N PRO A 143 -10.44 -2.12 16.37
CA PRO A 143 -9.38 -1.56 17.20
C PRO A 143 -8.07 -1.59 16.39
N ILE A 144 -7.18 -0.63 16.61
CA ILE A 144 -5.84 -0.66 16.02
C ILE A 144 -5.13 -1.93 16.52
N PRO A 145 -4.80 -2.92 15.67
CA PRO A 145 -4.21 -4.16 16.16
C PRO A 145 -2.80 -3.94 16.70
N LEU A 146 -2.53 -4.44 17.91
CA LEU A 146 -1.19 -4.39 18.53
C LEU A 146 -0.11 -5.08 17.67
N LYS A 147 -0.51 -6.01 16.80
CA LYS A 147 0.40 -6.69 15.87
C LYS A 147 1.03 -5.78 14.82
N PHE A 148 0.60 -4.53 14.67
CA PHE A 148 1.39 -3.55 13.93
C PHE A 148 2.83 -3.46 14.46
N GLY A 149 3.06 -3.66 15.76
CA GLY A 149 4.40 -3.72 16.34
C GLY A 149 5.26 -4.91 15.87
N GLN A 150 4.69 -5.92 15.22
CA GLN A 150 5.45 -7.02 14.62
C GLN A 150 6.06 -6.64 13.27
N LEU A 151 5.52 -5.61 12.62
CA LEU A 151 6.03 -5.08 11.35
C LEU A 151 7.20 -4.12 11.61
N THR A 152 8.27 -4.68 12.15
CA THR A 152 9.45 -3.94 12.66
C THR A 152 10.24 -3.16 11.60
N ARG A 153 9.95 -3.39 10.32
CA ARG A 153 10.64 -2.75 9.18
C ARG A 153 9.86 -1.60 8.55
N ILE A 154 8.63 -1.33 9.02
CA ILE A 154 7.84 -0.18 8.56
C ILE A 154 8.58 1.12 8.90
N GLN A 155 8.61 2.04 7.93
CA GLN A 155 9.26 3.35 8.02
C GLN A 155 8.22 4.48 8.21
#